data_AF-A0A0U5FYJ3-F1
#
_entry.id   AF-A0A0U5FYJ3-F1
#
_cell.length_a   1.000
_cell.length_b   1.000
_cell.length_c   1.000
_cell.angle_alpha   90.00
_cell.angle_beta   90.00
_cell.angle_gamma   90.00
#
_symmetry.space_group_name_H-M   'P 1'
#
loop_
_entity.id
_entity.type
_entity.pdbx_description
1 polymer ?
#
loop_
_entity_poly.entity_id
_entity_poly.type
_entity_poly.pdbx_seq_one_letter_code
_entity_poly.pdbx_strand_id
1 'polypeptide(L)'
;MSKAKRRWADLAAAVNPVPACSLESISLFGKLCILPRLATVVDLSSVRSLEIQVVQSSDVLEQAAYPSFPPLKCLSLCGLFNTVDVKKIIEKHGRTLRGLVFTPESQPGYIEYSDVWDYKYPEFTDSDIAQLSQNCPDLQELRLPVRRSAGSLQECNIYRALGQFCNLHTLILDLQFNSEFPQGHPIGLSEVRVSLINAATDEKLALDIWSLITSTQPSNRRLQSLRIVPFGCETGNFPYIEKSLLTCFARSFLITRYNLHNPGVPTIEEIGRIEWELWREEMAQLCGSVIADTSITGELERILLSVWPRGPGEGGWCAGMPSFRLQME
;
A
#
# COMPACT_ATOMS: atom_id res chain seq x y z
N MET A 1 6.30 42.78 2.41
CA MET A 1 6.72 41.54 3.11
C MET A 1 6.20 41.56 4.54
N SER A 2 5.54 40.50 5.01
CA SER A 2 4.99 40.46 6.37
C SER A 2 6.09 40.49 7.44
N LYS A 3 5.78 41.07 8.60
CA LYS A 3 6.69 41.19 9.75
C LYS A 3 7.24 39.83 10.21
N ALA A 4 6.46 38.75 10.03
CA ALA A 4 6.87 37.37 10.28
C ALA A 4 7.98 36.90 9.32
N LYS A 5 7.91 37.25 8.03
CA LYS A 5 8.92 36.86 7.02
C LYS A 5 10.27 37.54 7.27
N ARG A 6 10.25 38.76 7.82
CA ARG A 6 11.46 39.50 8.22
C ARG A 6 12.09 38.88 9.48
N ARG A 7 11.27 38.62 10.51
CA ARG A 7 11.72 37.93 11.72
C ARG A 7 12.37 36.57 11.45
N TRP A 8 11.82 35.77 10.52
CA TRP A 8 12.43 34.50 10.13
C TRP A 8 13.76 34.66 9.41
N ALA A 9 13.90 35.67 8.54
CA ALA A 9 15.16 35.97 7.87
C ALA A 9 16.24 36.44 8.86
N ASP A 10 15.85 37.28 9.81
CA ASP A 10 16.76 37.78 10.86
C ASP A 10 17.19 36.63 11.80
N LEU A 11 16.28 35.70 12.13
CA LEU A 11 16.58 34.52 12.94
C LEU A 11 17.53 33.56 12.22
N ALA A 12 17.28 33.29 10.94
CA ALA A 12 18.12 32.41 10.13
C ALA A 12 19.53 32.98 9.91
N ALA A 13 19.66 34.30 9.81
CA ALA A 13 20.96 34.98 9.68
C ALA A 13 21.73 35.05 11.02
N ALA A 14 21.03 35.02 12.16
CA ALA A 14 21.63 35.10 13.49
C ALA A 14 22.09 33.73 14.05
N VAL A 15 21.61 32.63 13.48
CA VAL A 15 22.04 31.28 13.85
C VAL A 15 23.30 30.95 13.07
N ASN A 16 24.46 31.02 13.73
CA ASN A 16 25.67 30.36 13.23
C ASN A 16 25.33 28.87 13.02
N PRO A 17 25.76 28.22 11.92
CA PRO A 17 25.58 26.78 11.76
C PRO A 17 26.28 26.10 12.94
N VAL A 18 25.49 25.73 13.95
CA VAL A 18 25.90 24.75 14.95
C VAL A 18 26.32 23.53 14.15
N PRO A 19 27.43 22.84 14.47
CA PRO A 19 27.74 21.54 13.86
C PRO A 19 26.51 20.68 14.07
N ALA A 20 25.69 20.57 13.03
CA ALA A 20 24.35 20.05 13.18
C ALA A 20 24.53 18.60 13.61
N CYS A 21 23.84 18.21 14.68
CA CYS A 21 23.67 16.81 15.02
C CYS A 21 23.35 16.07 13.72
N SER A 22 24.11 15.03 13.40
CA SER A 22 24.00 14.28 12.15
C SER A 22 22.55 13.87 11.94
N LEU A 23 21.88 14.54 11.00
CA LEU A 23 20.47 14.31 10.76
C LEU A 23 20.36 12.97 10.02
N GLU A 24 19.89 11.93 10.71
CA GLU A 24 19.84 10.57 10.13
C GLU A 24 18.52 10.28 9.39
N SER A 25 17.45 11.01 9.71
CA SER A 25 16.12 10.82 9.13
C SER A 25 15.45 12.15 8.82
N ILE A 26 14.72 12.20 7.70
CA ILE A 26 13.93 13.34 7.24
C ILE A 26 12.56 12.85 6.77
N SER A 27 11.49 13.52 7.18
CA SER A 27 10.16 13.38 6.59
C SER A 27 9.71 14.71 5.98
N LEU A 28 9.28 14.68 4.72
CA LEU A 28 8.86 15.86 3.95
C LEU A 28 7.42 15.73 3.50
N PHE A 29 6.60 16.66 3.97
CA PHE A 29 5.19 16.75 3.65
C PHE A 29 4.95 18.00 2.80
N GLY A 30 4.38 17.84 1.61
CA GLY A 30 4.03 18.95 0.72
C GLY A 30 5.10 19.30 -0.32
N LYS A 31 5.42 20.59 -0.49
CA LYS A 31 6.28 21.05 -1.60
C LYS A 31 7.76 20.71 -1.35
N LEU A 32 8.32 19.79 -2.13
CA LEU A 32 9.75 19.40 -2.01
C LEU A 32 10.73 20.48 -2.49
N CYS A 33 10.26 21.65 -2.94
CA CYS A 33 11.11 22.79 -3.27
C CYS A 33 11.89 23.35 -2.06
N ILE A 34 11.60 22.88 -0.84
CA ILE A 34 12.37 23.20 0.36
C ILE A 34 13.69 22.43 0.47
N LEU A 35 13.84 21.30 -0.23
CA LEU A 35 15.02 20.44 -0.14
C LEU A 35 16.34 21.10 -0.53
N PRO A 36 16.44 21.86 -1.64
CA PRO A 36 17.68 22.52 -2.00
C PRO A 36 18.06 23.57 -0.97
N ARG A 37 17.06 24.23 -0.37
CA ARG A 37 17.28 25.20 0.72
C ARG A 37 17.73 24.51 2.00
N LEU A 38 17.14 23.37 2.34
CA LEU A 38 17.56 22.59 3.51
C LEU A 38 19.03 22.15 3.37
N ALA A 39 19.42 21.68 2.18
CA ALA A 39 20.80 21.29 1.88
C ALA A 39 21.81 22.44 1.97
N THR A 40 21.38 23.70 1.84
CA THR A 40 22.25 24.87 2.06
C THR A 40 22.46 25.23 3.53
N VAL A 41 21.61 24.72 4.43
CA VAL A 41 21.59 25.10 5.86
C VAL A 41 22.03 23.94 6.76
N VAL A 42 21.87 22.69 6.31
CA VAL A 42 22.15 21.47 7.08
C VAL A 42 23.01 20.52 6.24
N ASP A 43 24.03 19.92 6.87
CA ASP A 43 24.76 18.82 6.26
C ASP A 43 23.87 17.56 6.21
N LEU A 44 23.55 17.12 4.99
CA LEU A 44 22.70 15.95 4.72
C LEU A 44 23.51 14.67 4.47
N SER A 45 24.84 14.72 4.60
CA SER A 45 25.76 13.59 4.34
C SER A 45 25.51 12.36 5.23
N SER A 46 24.84 12.55 6.36
CA SER A 46 24.54 11.49 7.32
C SER A 46 23.12 10.93 7.22
N VAL A 47 22.28 11.49 6.33
CA VAL A 47 20.89 11.05 6.17
C VAL A 47 20.85 9.63 5.62
N ARG A 48 20.13 8.74 6.32
CA ARG A 48 19.99 7.32 5.99
C ARG A 48 18.55 6.95 5.69
N SER A 49 17.59 7.68 6.24
CA SER A 49 16.17 7.47 6.05
C SER A 49 15.52 8.73 5.48
N LEU A 50 14.70 8.57 4.45
CA LEU A 50 13.97 9.66 3.83
C LEU A 50 12.52 9.24 3.58
N GLU A 51 11.58 10.05 4.01
CA GLU A 51 10.16 9.91 3.72
C GLU A 51 9.70 11.13 2.91
N ILE A 52 9.04 10.84 1.79
CA ILE A 52 8.59 11.86 0.85
C ILE A 52 7.11 11.62 0.54
N GLN A 53 6.26 12.61 0.84
CA GLN A 53 4.90 12.69 0.29
C GLN A 53 4.91 13.56 -0.96
N VAL A 54 4.81 12.93 -2.13
CA VAL A 54 4.89 13.57 -3.44
C VAL A 54 3.50 13.83 -3.98
N VAL A 55 3.01 15.06 -3.85
CA VAL A 55 1.64 15.38 -4.30
C VAL A 55 1.58 15.75 -5.79
N GLN A 56 2.67 16.25 -6.40
CA GLN A 56 2.68 16.75 -7.79
C GLN A 56 4.09 16.69 -8.46
N SER A 57 4.19 15.93 -9.56
CA SER A 57 5.26 15.90 -10.59
C SER A 57 6.67 15.34 -10.25
N SER A 58 7.20 14.59 -11.23
CA SER A 58 8.58 14.08 -11.39
C SER A 58 9.66 15.17 -11.27
N ASP A 59 9.36 16.41 -11.68
CA ASP A 59 10.33 17.52 -11.70
C ASP A 59 10.96 17.81 -10.35
N VAL A 60 10.20 17.59 -9.27
CA VAL A 60 10.65 17.92 -7.92
C VAL A 60 11.58 16.86 -7.33
N LEU A 61 11.46 15.60 -7.75
CA LEU A 61 12.40 14.53 -7.38
C LEU A 61 13.73 14.73 -8.10
N GLU A 62 13.68 15.06 -9.39
CA GLU A 62 14.86 15.32 -10.22
C GLU A 62 15.66 16.54 -9.73
N GLN A 63 14.97 17.66 -9.41
CA GLN A 63 15.65 18.91 -9.08
C GLN A 63 16.10 19.01 -7.61
N ALA A 64 15.48 18.29 -6.68
CA ALA A 64 15.59 18.58 -5.26
C ALA A 64 16.20 17.47 -4.41
N ALA A 65 15.86 16.20 -4.68
CA ALA A 65 16.34 15.05 -3.91
C ALA A 65 17.56 14.37 -4.54
N TYR A 66 17.67 14.41 -5.88
CA TYR A 66 18.63 13.61 -6.62
C TYR A 66 20.12 14.01 -6.49
N PRO A 67 20.51 15.27 -6.25
CA PRO A 67 21.91 15.61 -6.00
C PRO A 67 22.28 15.58 -4.51
N SER A 68 21.33 15.91 -3.62
CA SER A 68 21.65 16.39 -2.27
C SER A 68 21.84 15.29 -1.22
N PHE A 69 21.30 14.09 -1.45
CA PHE A 69 21.38 12.99 -0.48
C PHE A 69 22.46 11.96 -0.85
N PRO A 70 23.20 11.42 0.13
CA PRO A 70 23.99 10.21 -0.09
C PRO A 70 23.08 9.01 -0.43
N PRO A 71 23.63 7.88 -0.91
CA PRO A 71 22.89 6.63 -1.04
C PRO A 71 22.18 6.28 0.29
N LEU A 72 20.87 6.06 0.22
CA LEU A 72 19.99 5.94 1.39
C LEU A 72 19.87 4.47 1.81
N LYS A 73 19.56 4.23 3.08
CA LYS A 73 19.25 2.90 3.61
C LYS A 73 17.75 2.62 3.66
N CYS A 74 16.95 3.63 3.95
CA CYS A 74 15.50 3.51 4.00
C CYS A 74 14.86 4.63 3.17
N LEU A 75 13.86 4.28 2.37
CA LEU A 75 13.13 5.24 1.55
C LEU A 75 11.64 4.94 1.58
N SER A 76 10.85 5.93 1.95
CA SER A 76 9.39 5.89 1.90
C SER A 76 8.88 6.92 0.90
N LEU A 77 8.05 6.45 -0.03
CA LEU A 77 7.51 7.21 -1.14
C LEU A 77 5.99 7.08 -1.11
N CYS A 78 5.32 8.21 -0.91
CA CYS A 78 3.87 8.30 -0.91
C CYS A 78 3.43 9.16 -2.10
N GLY A 79 2.40 8.72 -2.84
CA GLY A 79 1.80 9.48 -3.93
C GLY A 79 2.57 9.49 -5.26
N LEU A 80 3.54 8.60 -5.45
CA LEU A 80 4.24 8.48 -6.74
C LEU A 80 3.33 7.94 -7.84
N PHE A 81 3.50 8.43 -9.06
CA PHE A 81 2.57 8.16 -10.16
C PHE A 81 2.99 7.06 -11.10
N ASN A 82 4.29 6.84 -11.30
CA ASN A 82 4.77 5.97 -12.37
C ASN A 82 6.06 5.26 -11.99
N THR A 83 6.33 4.16 -12.69
CA THR A 83 7.52 3.32 -12.48
C THR A 83 8.80 3.95 -13.06
N VAL A 84 8.70 4.94 -13.94
CA VAL A 84 9.86 5.65 -14.51
C VAL A 84 10.59 6.45 -13.44
N ASP A 85 9.85 7.17 -12.60
CA ASP A 85 10.39 7.94 -11.48
C ASP A 85 11.00 7.03 -10.42
N VAL A 86 10.35 5.88 -10.17
CA VAL A 86 10.91 4.84 -9.31
C VAL A 86 12.24 4.35 -9.85
N LYS A 87 12.35 4.03 -11.15
CA LYS A 87 13.60 3.53 -11.76
C LYS A 87 14.76 4.50 -11.56
N LYS A 88 14.55 5.80 -11.78
CA LYS A 88 15.56 6.83 -11.50
C LYS A 88 15.98 6.77 -10.03
N ILE A 89 15.05 6.85 -9.08
CA ILE A 89 15.38 6.79 -7.65
C ILE A 89 16.23 5.55 -7.31
N ILE A 90 15.85 4.40 -7.87
CA ILE A 90 16.51 3.12 -7.64
C ILE A 90 17.92 3.07 -8.25
N GLU A 91 18.18 3.69 -9.41
CA GLU A 91 19.53 3.77 -9.99
C GLU A 91 20.54 4.39 -9.02
N LYS A 92 20.11 5.40 -8.25
CA LYS A 92 20.98 6.08 -7.28
C LYS A 92 21.05 5.37 -5.93
N HIS A 93 19.90 4.99 -5.36
CA HIS A 93 19.83 4.54 -3.97
C HIS A 93 19.80 3.01 -3.84
N GLY A 94 19.46 2.28 -4.91
CA GLY A 94 19.12 0.86 -4.86
C GLY A 94 20.15 -0.03 -4.18
N ARG A 95 21.44 0.19 -4.45
CA ARG A 95 22.55 -0.60 -3.89
C ARG A 95 22.71 -0.51 -2.38
N THR A 96 22.17 0.52 -1.74
CA THR A 96 22.29 0.71 -0.28
C THR A 96 20.97 0.55 0.45
N LEU A 97 19.86 0.48 -0.28
CA LEU A 97 18.53 0.34 0.30
C LEU A 97 18.37 -1.01 1.01
N ARG A 98 17.88 -0.93 2.24
CA ARG A 98 17.44 -2.03 3.09
C ARG A 98 15.94 -1.97 3.32
N GLY A 99 15.36 -0.77 3.40
CA GLY A 99 13.92 -0.56 3.51
C GLY A 99 13.39 0.27 2.34
N LEU A 100 12.34 -0.20 1.69
CA LEU A 100 11.65 0.53 0.62
C LEU A 100 10.14 0.43 0.81
N VAL A 101 9.47 1.58 0.87
CA VAL A 101 8.03 1.67 1.10
C VAL A 101 7.39 2.51 0.00
N PHE A 102 6.43 1.92 -0.69
CA PHE A 102 5.48 2.64 -1.54
C PHE A 102 4.14 2.65 -0.83
N THR A 103 3.62 3.83 -0.52
CA THR A 103 2.30 3.97 0.11
C THR A 103 1.32 4.60 -0.89
N PRO A 104 0.14 4.00 -1.10
CA PRO A 104 -0.89 4.61 -1.91
C PRO A 104 -1.37 5.91 -1.26
N GLU A 105 -1.46 6.99 -2.05
CA GLU A 105 -2.05 8.25 -1.59
C GLU A 105 -3.48 8.37 -2.12
N SER A 106 -4.45 8.50 -1.20
CA SER A 106 -5.81 8.93 -1.52
C SER A 106 -5.80 10.45 -1.63
N GLN A 107 -5.97 10.99 -2.83
CA GLN A 107 -6.19 12.43 -2.96
C GLN A 107 -7.67 12.75 -2.68
N PRO A 108 -7.99 13.54 -1.64
CA PRO A 108 -9.30 14.18 -1.60
C PRO A 108 -9.41 15.11 -2.82
N GLY A 109 -10.48 14.95 -3.60
CA GLY A 109 -10.73 15.58 -4.91
C GLY A 109 -10.82 17.11 -4.93
N TYR A 110 -9.80 17.81 -4.44
CA TYR A 110 -9.67 19.27 -4.51
C TYR A 110 -8.88 19.73 -5.75
N ILE A 111 -8.40 18.81 -6.60
CA ILE A 111 -7.77 19.18 -7.87
C ILE A 111 -8.84 19.08 -8.96
N GLU A 112 -9.31 20.23 -9.44
CA GLU A 112 -10.32 20.45 -10.50
C GLU A 112 -10.00 19.81 -11.87
N TYR A 113 -8.98 18.96 -11.97
CA TYR A 113 -8.44 18.45 -13.24
C TYR A 113 -8.28 16.91 -13.29
N SER A 114 -8.66 16.18 -12.25
CA SER A 114 -8.66 14.71 -12.27
C SER A 114 -10.08 14.19 -12.20
N ASP A 115 -10.66 13.87 -13.35
CA ASP A 115 -11.99 13.28 -13.48
C ASP A 115 -12.06 11.82 -13.00
N VAL A 116 -11.09 11.32 -12.22
CA VAL A 116 -11.07 9.97 -11.65
C VAL A 116 -10.61 10.03 -10.19
N TRP A 117 -11.35 9.37 -9.28
CA TRP A 117 -10.86 9.06 -7.94
C TRP A 117 -10.05 7.79 -8.04
N ASP A 118 -8.73 7.91 -7.95
CA ASP A 118 -7.85 6.76 -7.94
C ASP A 118 -6.74 6.94 -6.91
N TYR A 119 -6.28 5.80 -6.40
CA TYR A 119 -5.09 5.76 -5.57
C TYR A 119 -3.86 6.03 -6.42
N LYS A 120 -3.05 6.98 -5.98
CA LYS A 120 -1.83 7.33 -6.69
C LYS A 120 -0.68 6.51 -6.15
N TYR A 121 -0.29 5.51 -6.94
CA TYR A 121 0.92 4.72 -6.72
C TYR A 121 1.45 4.16 -8.05
N PRO A 122 2.74 3.77 -8.12
CA PRO A 122 3.28 3.15 -9.33
C PRO A 122 2.68 1.75 -9.57
N GLU A 123 2.05 1.54 -10.72
CA GLU A 123 1.60 0.21 -11.11
C GLU A 123 2.78 -0.66 -11.55
N PHE A 124 3.19 -1.58 -10.68
CA PHE A 124 4.30 -2.47 -10.96
C PHE A 124 3.86 -3.68 -11.79
N THR A 125 4.57 -3.93 -12.89
CA THR A 125 4.54 -5.24 -13.57
C THR A 125 5.51 -6.22 -12.90
N ASP A 126 5.40 -7.51 -13.22
CA ASP A 126 6.37 -8.52 -12.79
C ASP A 126 7.80 -8.20 -13.27
N SER A 127 7.93 -7.62 -14.47
CA SER A 127 9.22 -7.13 -14.99
C SER A 127 9.78 -5.97 -14.16
N ASP A 128 8.93 -5.03 -13.73
CA ASP A 128 9.37 -3.92 -12.87
C ASP A 128 9.83 -4.43 -11.50
N ILE A 129 9.13 -5.41 -10.92
CA ILE A 129 9.53 -6.06 -9.66
C ILE A 129 10.84 -6.83 -9.82
N ALA A 130 11.03 -7.56 -10.93
CA ALA A 130 12.27 -8.25 -11.23
C ALA A 130 13.45 -7.26 -11.35
N GLN A 131 13.25 -6.16 -12.07
CA GLN A 131 14.26 -5.08 -12.16
C GLN A 131 14.55 -4.46 -10.79
N LEU A 132 13.53 -4.25 -9.96
CA LEU A 132 13.71 -3.75 -8.59
C LEU A 132 14.59 -4.70 -7.77
N SER A 133 14.35 -6.01 -7.86
CA SER A 133 15.15 -7.02 -7.15
C SER A 133 16.63 -7.01 -7.56
N GLN A 134 16.92 -6.79 -8.85
CA GLN A 134 18.28 -6.74 -9.37
C GLN A 134 19.03 -5.47 -8.94
N ASN A 135 18.32 -4.34 -8.87
CA ASN A 135 18.91 -3.06 -8.51
C ASN A 135 18.97 -2.81 -7.00
N CYS A 136 18.21 -3.58 -6.21
CA CYS A 136 18.18 -3.52 -4.74
C CYS A 136 18.59 -4.85 -4.09
N PRO A 137 19.85 -5.30 -4.27
CA PRO A 137 20.30 -6.62 -3.81
C PRO A 137 20.27 -6.81 -2.28
N ASP A 138 20.41 -5.71 -1.53
CA ASP A 138 20.46 -5.71 -0.05
C ASP A 138 19.11 -5.39 0.59
N LEU A 139 18.03 -5.33 -0.19
CA LEU A 139 16.70 -5.01 0.31
C LEU A 139 16.19 -6.09 1.27
N GLN A 140 15.76 -5.64 2.44
CA GLN A 140 15.38 -6.44 3.61
C GLN A 140 13.90 -6.27 3.94
N GLU A 141 13.36 -5.07 3.75
CA GLU A 141 11.99 -4.70 4.03
C GLU A 141 11.39 -4.00 2.81
N LEU A 142 10.23 -4.50 2.37
CA LEU A 142 9.52 -3.95 1.22
C LEU A 142 8.04 -3.80 1.56
N ARG A 143 7.48 -2.63 1.26
CA ARG A 143 6.03 -2.41 1.21
C ARG A 143 5.66 -1.89 -0.17
N LEU A 144 4.69 -2.52 -0.82
CA LEU A 144 4.17 -2.00 -2.09
C LEU A 144 2.70 -2.36 -2.30
N PRO A 145 1.97 -1.50 -3.02
CA PRO A 145 0.63 -1.80 -3.50
C PRO A 145 0.64 -2.74 -4.70
N VAL A 146 -0.30 -3.69 -4.72
CA VAL A 146 -0.57 -4.60 -5.84
C VAL A 146 -2.07 -4.58 -6.12
N ARG A 147 -2.44 -4.40 -7.39
CA ARG A 147 -3.84 -4.48 -7.81
C ARG A 147 -4.33 -5.92 -7.83
N ARG A 148 -5.46 -6.18 -7.18
CA ARG A 148 -6.15 -7.48 -7.22
C ARG A 148 -6.90 -7.65 -8.52
N SER A 149 -6.85 -8.85 -9.06
CA SER A 149 -7.44 -9.21 -10.34
C SER A 149 -8.09 -10.60 -10.28
N ALA A 150 -8.68 -10.92 -9.13
CA ALA A 150 -9.23 -12.23 -8.80
C ALA A 150 -8.24 -13.39 -9.05
N GLY A 151 -6.93 -13.14 -8.89
CA GLY A 151 -5.90 -14.16 -9.07
C GLY A 151 -5.47 -14.39 -10.51
N SER A 152 -5.55 -13.39 -11.39
CA SER A 152 -5.06 -13.51 -12.77
C SER A 152 -3.59 -13.94 -12.86
N LEU A 153 -3.18 -14.45 -14.03
CA LEU A 153 -1.80 -14.81 -14.30
C LEU A 153 -0.82 -13.64 -14.07
N GLN A 154 -1.20 -12.42 -14.44
CA GLN A 154 -0.36 -11.23 -14.24
C GLN A 154 -0.11 -10.96 -12.76
N GLU A 155 -1.15 -11.03 -11.95
CA GLU A 155 -1.05 -10.90 -10.50
C GLU A 155 -0.18 -12.01 -9.88
N CYS A 156 -0.34 -13.25 -10.34
CA CYS A 156 0.49 -14.37 -9.91
C CYS A 156 1.98 -14.15 -10.26
N ASN A 157 2.26 -13.59 -11.44
CA ASN A 157 3.64 -13.28 -11.87
C ASN A 157 4.28 -12.20 -11.00
N ILE A 158 3.52 -11.20 -10.53
CA ILE A 158 4.01 -10.22 -9.55
C ILE A 158 4.45 -10.94 -8.27
N TYR A 159 3.62 -11.83 -7.72
CA TYR A 159 3.98 -12.60 -6.51
C TYR A 159 5.22 -13.48 -6.73
N ARG A 160 5.35 -14.12 -7.90
CA ARG A 160 6.55 -14.88 -8.27
C ARG A 160 7.79 -14.00 -8.36
N ALA A 161 7.68 -12.79 -8.94
CA ALA A 161 8.78 -11.85 -9.05
C ALA A 161 9.25 -11.34 -7.68
N LEU A 162 8.34 -11.18 -6.70
CA LEU A 162 8.69 -10.81 -5.33
C LEU A 162 9.56 -11.86 -4.61
N GLY A 163 9.50 -13.13 -5.03
CA GLY A 163 10.41 -14.14 -4.51
C GLY A 163 11.87 -13.95 -4.94
N GLN A 164 12.15 -13.16 -5.98
CA GLN A 164 13.51 -12.99 -6.52
C GLN A 164 14.43 -12.15 -5.61
N PHE A 165 13.90 -11.47 -4.60
CA PHE A 165 14.71 -10.70 -3.66
C PHE A 165 15.51 -11.61 -2.72
N CYS A 166 16.83 -11.53 -2.80
CA CYS A 166 17.76 -12.42 -2.08
C CYS A 166 17.81 -12.23 -0.56
N ASN A 167 17.51 -11.02 -0.08
CA ASN A 167 17.66 -10.63 1.32
C ASN A 167 16.35 -10.21 1.99
N LEU A 168 15.23 -10.24 1.26
CA LEU A 168 13.93 -9.77 1.75
C LEU A 168 13.44 -10.68 2.89
N HIS A 169 13.26 -10.10 4.08
CA HIS A 169 12.73 -10.80 5.25
C HIS A 169 11.36 -10.29 5.68
N THR A 170 11.01 -9.04 5.39
CA THR A 170 9.70 -8.46 5.71
C THR A 170 9.06 -7.91 4.45
N LEU A 171 7.84 -8.38 4.14
CA LEU A 171 7.05 -7.90 3.03
C LEU A 171 5.67 -7.44 3.53
N ILE A 172 5.23 -6.27 3.08
CA ILE A 172 3.87 -5.78 3.27
C ILE A 172 3.25 -5.55 1.89
N LEU A 173 2.16 -6.26 1.60
CA LEU A 173 1.39 -6.10 0.37
C LEU A 173 0.11 -5.35 0.69
N ASP A 174 -0.01 -4.15 0.16
CA ASP A 174 -1.28 -3.44 0.14
C ASP A 174 -2.06 -3.94 -1.10
N LEU A 175 -3.19 -4.61 -0.92
CA LEU A 175 -3.95 -5.20 -2.03
C LEU A 175 -5.09 -4.26 -2.47
N GLN A 176 -4.93 -3.54 -3.58
CA GLN A 176 -6.00 -2.66 -4.09
C GLN A 176 -7.12 -3.52 -4.68
N PHE A 177 -8.33 -3.38 -4.14
CA PHE A 177 -9.48 -4.14 -4.63
C PHE A 177 -10.49 -3.34 -5.47
N ASN A 178 -10.48 -2.02 -5.38
CA ASN A 178 -11.41 -1.19 -6.17
C ASN A 178 -10.87 -0.93 -7.58
N SER A 179 -11.78 -0.77 -8.54
CA SER A 179 -11.44 -0.33 -9.89
C SER A 179 -11.31 1.19 -9.96
N GLU A 180 -10.67 1.69 -11.02
CA GLU A 180 -10.67 3.11 -11.36
C GLU A 180 -12.09 3.57 -11.73
N PHE A 181 -12.60 4.60 -11.03
CA PHE A 181 -13.93 5.14 -11.28
C PHE A 181 -13.89 6.62 -11.66
N PRO A 182 -14.53 7.01 -12.77
CA PRO A 182 -14.68 8.42 -13.10
C PRO A 182 -15.50 9.16 -12.04
N GLN A 183 -15.06 10.37 -11.68
CA GLN A 183 -15.70 11.25 -10.72
C GLN A 183 -17.14 11.55 -11.13
N GLY A 184 -18.02 11.62 -10.13
CA GLY A 184 -19.41 12.05 -10.32
C GLY A 184 -20.32 11.03 -10.99
N HIS A 185 -19.81 9.89 -11.45
CA HIS A 185 -20.63 8.81 -11.98
C HIS A 185 -20.98 7.79 -10.87
N PRO A 186 -22.25 7.34 -10.81
CA PRO A 186 -22.63 6.23 -9.95
C PRO A 186 -21.81 4.99 -10.33
N ILE A 187 -21.27 4.29 -9.33
CA ILE A 187 -20.59 3.02 -9.55
C ILE A 187 -21.63 2.00 -10.01
N GLY A 188 -21.39 1.38 -11.15
CA GLY A 188 -22.29 0.35 -11.68
C GLY A 188 -22.19 -0.95 -10.90
N LEU A 189 -23.19 -1.81 -11.08
CA LEU A 189 -23.27 -3.09 -10.37
C LEU A 189 -22.15 -4.07 -10.78
N SER A 190 -21.65 -3.97 -12.00
CA SER A 190 -20.52 -4.79 -12.47
C SER A 190 -19.25 -4.45 -11.68
N GLU A 191 -19.04 -3.16 -11.46
CA GLU A 191 -17.91 -2.60 -10.72
C GLU A 191 -17.98 -2.96 -9.23
N VAL A 192 -19.18 -2.89 -8.63
CA VAL A 192 -19.43 -3.38 -7.27
C VAL A 192 -19.10 -4.86 -7.17
N ARG A 193 -19.55 -5.69 -8.12
CA ARG A 193 -19.25 -7.12 -8.16
C ARG A 193 -17.74 -7.38 -8.18
N VAL A 194 -17.01 -6.72 -9.07
CA VAL A 194 -15.54 -6.89 -9.20
C VAL A 194 -14.84 -6.46 -7.91
N SER A 195 -15.25 -5.33 -7.33
CA SER A 195 -14.65 -4.81 -6.10
C SER A 195 -14.87 -5.76 -4.91
N LEU A 196 -16.08 -6.35 -4.78
CA LEU A 196 -16.38 -7.35 -3.76
C LEU A 196 -15.52 -8.61 -3.92
N ILE A 197 -15.40 -9.13 -5.16
CA ILE A 197 -14.57 -10.30 -5.48
C ILE A 197 -13.09 -10.05 -5.10
N ASN A 198 -12.58 -8.88 -5.46
CA ASN A 198 -11.19 -8.53 -5.21
C ASN A 198 -10.91 -8.21 -3.73
N ALA A 199 -11.89 -7.69 -3.00
CA ALA A 199 -11.79 -7.37 -1.57
C ALA A 199 -11.74 -8.65 -0.72
N ALA A 200 -12.47 -9.69 -1.13
CA ALA A 200 -12.55 -10.96 -0.41
C ALA A 200 -11.17 -11.59 -0.22
N THR A 201 -10.68 -11.49 1.02
CA THR A 201 -9.38 -11.96 1.45
C THR A 201 -9.58 -12.91 2.62
N ASP A 202 -9.06 -14.12 2.52
CA ASP A 202 -9.12 -15.14 3.56
C ASP A 202 -7.74 -15.76 3.80
N GLU A 203 -7.64 -16.62 4.82
CA GLU A 203 -6.40 -17.32 5.16
C GLU A 203 -5.83 -18.11 3.97
N LYS A 204 -6.72 -18.62 3.12
CA LYS A 204 -6.37 -19.48 2.00
C LYS A 204 -5.65 -18.71 0.90
N LEU A 205 -6.18 -17.55 0.50
CA LEU A 205 -5.51 -16.65 -0.43
C LEU A 205 -4.19 -16.15 0.14
N ALA A 206 -4.16 -15.78 1.42
CA ALA A 206 -2.95 -15.33 2.08
C ALA A 206 -1.83 -16.38 2.04
N LEU A 207 -2.17 -17.65 2.29
CA LEU A 207 -1.26 -18.78 2.16
C LEU A 207 -0.87 -19.10 0.71
N ASP A 208 -1.78 -18.96 -0.25
CA ASP A 208 -1.47 -19.14 -1.67
C ASP A 208 -0.46 -18.07 -2.15
N ILE A 209 -0.64 -16.80 -1.77
CA ILE A 209 0.28 -15.68 -2.07
C ILE A 209 1.65 -15.96 -1.45
N TRP A 210 1.68 -16.31 -0.16
CA TRP A 210 2.92 -16.71 0.53
C TRP A 210 3.64 -17.84 -0.20
N SER A 211 2.89 -18.86 -0.63
CA SER A 211 3.44 -20.03 -1.30
C SER A 211 4.05 -19.66 -2.65
N LEU A 212 3.39 -18.82 -3.44
CA LEU A 212 3.94 -18.32 -4.71
C LEU A 212 5.26 -17.58 -4.50
N ILE A 213 5.29 -16.63 -3.56
CA ILE A 213 6.50 -15.84 -3.28
C ILE A 213 7.63 -16.75 -2.80
N THR A 214 7.35 -17.64 -1.85
CA THR A 214 8.37 -18.50 -1.26
C THR A 214 8.84 -19.63 -2.19
N SER A 215 8.03 -20.01 -3.19
CA SER A 215 8.41 -21.01 -4.20
C SER A 215 9.50 -20.54 -5.16
N THR A 216 9.58 -19.24 -5.40
CA THR A 216 10.58 -18.62 -6.30
C THR A 216 11.75 -17.99 -5.55
N GLN A 217 11.81 -18.15 -4.21
CA GLN A 217 12.93 -17.66 -3.43
C GLN A 217 14.23 -18.43 -3.69
N PRO A 218 15.39 -17.74 -3.62
CA PRO A 218 16.68 -18.39 -3.55
C PRO A 218 16.75 -19.42 -2.41
N SER A 219 17.70 -20.34 -2.49
CA SER A 219 17.86 -21.48 -1.56
C SER A 219 17.92 -21.12 -0.08
N ASN A 220 18.26 -19.87 0.26
CA ASN A 220 18.33 -19.35 1.63
C ASN A 220 16.98 -18.91 2.22
N ARG A 221 15.88 -18.88 1.43
CA ARG A 221 14.49 -18.58 1.83
C ARG A 221 14.38 -17.55 2.96
N ARG A 222 14.74 -16.30 2.66
CA ARG A 222 14.88 -15.26 3.69
C ARG A 222 13.57 -14.67 4.21
N LEU A 223 12.46 -14.79 3.48
CA LEU A 223 11.21 -14.13 3.86
C LEU A 223 10.71 -14.68 5.20
N GLN A 224 10.65 -13.85 6.23
CA GLN A 224 10.20 -14.25 7.57
C GLN A 224 8.76 -13.84 7.84
N SER A 225 8.33 -12.71 7.27
CA SER A 225 7.02 -12.13 7.53
C SER A 225 6.41 -11.58 6.25
N LEU A 226 5.14 -11.90 6.02
CA LEU A 226 4.30 -11.30 5.00
C LEU A 226 3.06 -10.72 5.69
N ARG A 227 2.81 -9.43 5.50
CA ARG A 227 1.56 -8.79 5.89
C ARG A 227 0.75 -8.49 4.64
N ILE A 228 -0.52 -8.86 4.65
CA ILE A 228 -1.47 -8.59 3.58
C ILE A 228 -2.51 -7.61 4.12
N VAL A 229 -2.68 -6.48 3.43
CA VAL A 229 -3.57 -5.39 3.83
C VAL A 229 -4.41 -4.97 2.63
N PRO A 230 -5.63 -5.49 2.47
CA PRO A 230 -6.51 -5.03 1.40
C PRO A 230 -6.94 -3.58 1.63
N PHE A 231 -6.98 -2.79 0.56
CA PHE A 231 -7.41 -1.39 0.58
C PHE A 231 -8.19 -1.04 -0.69
N GLY A 232 -9.01 0.01 -0.66
CA GLY A 232 -9.91 0.28 -1.79
C GLY A 232 -11.24 0.93 -1.44
N CYS A 233 -11.65 0.89 -0.17
CA CYS A 233 -12.97 1.36 0.26
C CYS A 233 -13.00 2.87 0.59
N GLU A 234 -11.83 3.48 0.70
CA GLU A 234 -11.64 4.87 1.09
C GLU A 234 -11.75 5.82 -0.11
N THR A 235 -11.53 5.31 -1.32
CA THR A 235 -11.70 6.03 -2.58
C THR A 235 -12.88 5.45 -3.38
N GLY A 236 -13.75 6.32 -3.87
CA GLY A 236 -14.92 5.95 -4.67
C GLY A 236 -16.26 6.31 -4.03
N ASN A 237 -17.24 6.60 -4.88
CA ASN A 237 -18.62 6.94 -4.49
C ASN A 237 -19.45 5.67 -4.19
N PHE A 238 -18.89 4.71 -3.46
CA PHE A 238 -19.65 3.54 -3.02
C PHE A 238 -20.73 3.99 -2.04
N PRO A 239 -21.98 3.52 -2.19
CA PRO A 239 -22.98 3.72 -1.16
C PRO A 239 -22.57 2.99 0.13
N TYR A 240 -23.18 3.42 1.24
CA TYR A 240 -22.77 3.01 2.58
C TYR A 240 -22.77 1.49 2.78
N ILE A 241 -23.75 0.78 2.22
CA ILE A 241 -23.90 -0.67 2.40
C ILE A 241 -22.76 -1.41 1.69
N GLU A 242 -22.47 -1.06 0.45
CA GLU A 242 -21.39 -1.62 -0.36
C GLU A 242 -20.03 -1.34 0.26
N LYS A 243 -19.79 -0.10 0.70
CA LYS A 243 -18.56 0.27 1.40
C LYS A 243 -18.33 -0.60 2.63
N SER A 244 -19.39 -0.79 3.43
CA SER A 244 -19.31 -1.63 4.62
C SER A 244 -19.09 -3.11 4.30
N LEU A 245 -19.70 -3.64 3.24
CA LEU A 245 -19.43 -5.00 2.76
C LEU A 245 -17.98 -5.17 2.29
N LEU A 246 -17.45 -4.22 1.52
CA LEU A 246 -16.05 -4.21 1.11
C LEU A 246 -15.13 -4.26 2.33
N THR A 247 -15.40 -3.45 3.35
CA THR A 247 -14.68 -3.47 4.63
C THR A 247 -14.84 -4.79 5.40
N CYS A 248 -15.94 -5.52 5.24
CA CYS A 248 -16.10 -6.87 5.81
C CYS A 248 -15.25 -7.93 5.07
N PHE A 249 -15.09 -7.78 3.75
CA PHE A 249 -14.43 -8.77 2.91
C PHE A 249 -12.90 -8.56 2.91
N ALA A 250 -12.47 -7.30 3.06
CA ALA A 250 -11.08 -6.82 3.11
C ALA A 250 -10.35 -7.18 4.42
N ARG A 251 -10.22 -8.47 4.73
CA ARG A 251 -9.53 -8.96 5.94
C ARG A 251 -8.01 -8.88 5.78
N SER A 252 -7.32 -8.44 6.83
CA SER A 252 -5.85 -8.37 6.84
C SER A 252 -5.24 -9.59 7.52
N PHE A 253 -4.10 -10.05 7.01
CA PHE A 253 -3.42 -11.24 7.53
C PHE A 253 -1.93 -10.99 7.75
N LEU A 254 -1.39 -11.63 8.79
CA LEU A 254 0.03 -11.76 9.03
C LEU A 254 0.41 -13.23 8.89
N ILE A 255 1.36 -13.50 8.00
CA ILE A 255 1.98 -14.82 7.84
C ILE A 255 3.42 -14.73 8.33
N THR A 256 3.82 -15.64 9.21
CA THR A 256 5.22 -15.74 9.64
C THR A 256 5.79 -17.12 9.38
N ARG A 257 7.06 -17.19 8.97
CA ARG A 257 7.71 -18.46 8.60
C ARG A 257 7.85 -19.40 9.79
N TYR A 258 8.09 -18.87 10.99
CA TYR A 258 8.47 -19.67 12.13
C TYR A 258 7.23 -20.10 12.93
N ASN A 259 7.01 -21.40 12.96
CA ASN A 259 6.01 -22.04 13.81
C ASN A 259 6.72 -22.98 14.79
N LEU A 260 6.67 -22.62 16.08
CA LEU A 260 7.26 -23.40 17.18
C LEU A 260 6.69 -24.83 17.25
N HIS A 261 5.42 -25.00 16.90
CA HIS A 261 4.69 -26.26 17.02
C HIS A 261 4.79 -27.12 15.76
N ASN A 262 5.04 -26.52 14.59
CA ASN A 262 5.13 -27.23 13.31
C ASN A 262 6.23 -26.64 12.39
N PRO A 263 7.50 -27.03 12.59
CA PRO A 263 8.61 -26.52 11.79
C PRO A 263 8.38 -26.73 10.28
N GLY A 264 8.48 -25.65 9.51
CA GLY A 264 8.32 -25.68 8.05
C GLY A 264 6.91 -25.32 7.56
N VAL A 265 5.92 -25.24 8.45
CA VAL A 265 4.59 -24.70 8.14
C VAL A 265 4.51 -23.27 8.68
N PRO A 266 4.18 -22.26 7.87
CA PRO A 266 4.05 -20.90 8.36
C PRO A 266 2.88 -20.78 9.34
N THR A 267 2.96 -19.86 10.29
CA THR A 267 1.79 -19.41 11.05
C THR A 267 1.03 -18.37 10.25
N ILE A 268 -0.28 -18.32 10.41
CA ILE A 268 -1.14 -17.29 9.85
C ILE A 268 -2.08 -16.79 10.93
N GLU A 269 -2.29 -15.48 10.96
CA GLU A 269 -3.17 -14.80 11.90
C GLU A 269 -3.94 -13.69 11.18
N GLU A 270 -5.25 -13.61 11.40
CA GLU A 270 -6.04 -12.44 11.01
C GLU A 270 -5.69 -11.27 11.95
N ILE A 271 -5.23 -10.16 11.38
CA ILE A 271 -4.83 -8.96 12.13
C ILE A 271 -5.82 -7.83 11.89
N GLY A 272 -5.96 -6.92 12.86
CA GLY A 272 -6.89 -5.78 12.75
C GLY A 272 -8.36 -6.14 13.02
N ARG A 273 -8.65 -7.38 13.40
CA ARG A 273 -10.02 -7.85 13.63
C ARG A 273 -10.70 -7.11 14.78
N ILE A 274 -9.99 -6.89 15.88
CA ILE A 274 -10.53 -6.21 17.08
C ILE A 274 -10.80 -4.75 16.74
N GLU A 275 -9.85 -4.06 16.12
CA GLU A 275 -10.01 -2.67 15.69
C GLU A 275 -11.21 -2.52 14.76
N TRP A 276 -11.42 -3.50 13.89
CA TRP A 276 -12.56 -3.52 12.99
C TRP A 276 -13.89 -3.84 13.68
N GLU A 277 -13.92 -4.77 14.63
CA GLU A 277 -15.11 -5.05 15.46
C GLU A 277 -15.52 -3.80 16.25
N LEU A 278 -14.55 -3.09 16.84
CA LEU A 278 -14.77 -1.82 17.55
C LEU A 278 -15.29 -0.72 16.62
N TRP A 279 -14.65 -0.54 15.45
CA TRP A 279 -15.12 0.44 14.45
C TRP A 279 -16.55 0.13 14.01
N ARG A 280 -16.88 -1.15 13.82
CA ARG A 280 -18.23 -1.58 13.45
C ARG A 280 -19.25 -1.27 14.54
N GLU A 281 -18.92 -1.54 15.80
CA GLU A 281 -19.77 -1.20 16.94
C GLU A 281 -20.00 0.32 17.05
N GLU A 282 -18.94 1.12 16.89
CA GLU A 282 -19.01 2.59 16.89
C GLU A 282 -19.90 3.10 15.74
N MET A 283 -19.71 2.59 14.53
CA MET A 283 -20.54 2.96 13.37
C MET A 283 -22.01 2.56 13.57
N ALA A 284 -22.29 1.42 14.18
CA ALA A 284 -23.65 1.01 14.50
C ALA A 284 -24.33 1.94 15.50
N GLN A 285 -23.59 2.45 16.49
CA GLN A 285 -24.09 3.44 17.45
C GLN A 285 -24.37 4.80 16.79
N LEU A 286 -23.50 5.24 15.87
CA LEU A 286 -23.64 6.53 15.18
C LEU A 286 -24.73 6.52 14.10
N CYS A 287 -24.86 5.42 13.35
CA CYS A 287 -25.80 5.30 12.23
C CYS A 287 -27.14 4.63 12.61
N GLY A 288 -27.29 4.15 13.84
CA GLY A 288 -28.53 3.54 14.34
C GLY A 288 -28.82 2.12 13.83
N SER A 289 -27.88 1.50 13.09
CA SER A 289 -27.96 0.09 12.70
C SER A 289 -26.58 -0.48 12.40
N VAL A 290 -26.25 -1.66 12.94
CA VAL A 290 -25.31 -2.57 12.27
C VAL A 290 -25.94 -2.91 10.92
N ILE A 291 -25.17 -3.06 9.84
CA ILE A 291 -25.72 -3.70 8.63
C ILE A 291 -26.14 -5.10 9.03
N ALA A 292 -27.43 -5.26 9.29
CA ALA A 292 -28.05 -6.56 9.38
C ALA A 292 -28.11 -7.10 7.96
N ASP A 293 -27.96 -8.41 7.79
CA ASP A 293 -28.15 -9.06 6.49
C ASP A 293 -29.50 -8.67 5.85
N THR A 294 -30.50 -8.33 6.66
CA THR A 294 -31.81 -7.82 6.23
C THR A 294 -31.78 -6.48 5.49
N SER A 295 -30.70 -5.70 5.62
CA SER A 295 -30.51 -4.43 4.92
C SER A 295 -29.99 -4.64 3.49
N ILE A 296 -29.48 -5.82 3.17
CA ILE A 296 -28.97 -6.20 1.86
C ILE A 296 -30.13 -6.78 1.07
N THR A 297 -30.64 -6.04 0.08
CA THR A 297 -31.82 -6.43 -0.71
C THR A 297 -31.61 -6.13 -2.19
N GLY A 298 -32.47 -6.69 -3.03
CA GLY A 298 -32.59 -6.28 -4.44
C GLY A 298 -31.41 -6.74 -5.31
N GLU A 299 -30.77 -5.80 -6.02
CA GLU A 299 -29.73 -6.14 -7.00
C GLU A 299 -28.40 -6.54 -6.33
N LEU A 300 -28.05 -5.90 -5.22
CA LEU A 300 -26.84 -6.21 -4.46
C LEU A 300 -26.89 -7.63 -3.89
N GLU A 301 -28.03 -8.03 -3.34
CA GLU A 301 -28.24 -9.40 -2.86
C GLU A 301 -28.09 -10.42 -3.99
N ARG A 302 -28.68 -10.15 -5.16
CA ARG A 302 -28.52 -11.01 -6.36
C ARG A 302 -27.06 -11.13 -6.79
N ILE A 303 -26.29 -10.04 -6.73
CA ILE A 303 -24.86 -10.07 -7.02
C ILE A 303 -24.14 -10.96 -6.02
N LEU A 304 -24.33 -10.73 -4.72
CA LEU A 304 -23.69 -11.51 -3.67
C LEU A 304 -24.00 -13.00 -3.80
N LEU A 305 -25.26 -13.38 -3.96
CA LEU A 305 -25.68 -14.78 -4.14
C LEU A 305 -25.16 -15.41 -5.44
N SER A 306 -24.91 -14.61 -6.48
CA SER A 306 -24.34 -15.11 -7.73
C SER A 306 -22.81 -15.30 -7.68
N VAL A 307 -22.14 -14.72 -6.68
CA VAL A 307 -20.69 -14.86 -6.45
C VAL A 307 -20.44 -15.90 -5.37
N TRP A 308 -21.19 -15.82 -4.27
CA TRP A 308 -21.17 -16.74 -3.14
C TRP A 308 -22.60 -17.27 -2.89
N PRO A 309 -22.99 -18.36 -3.56
CA PRO A 309 -24.26 -19.03 -3.31
C PRO A 309 -24.31 -19.53 -1.86
N ARG A 310 -25.38 -19.20 -1.13
CA ARG A 310 -25.54 -19.60 0.28
C ARG A 310 -26.51 -20.75 0.45
N GLY A 311 -26.15 -21.70 1.32
CA GLY A 311 -27.06 -22.69 1.89
C GLY A 311 -27.85 -22.15 3.10
N PRO A 312 -28.94 -22.82 3.50
CA PRO A 312 -29.68 -22.46 4.71
C PRO A 312 -28.82 -22.61 5.96
N GLY A 313 -28.72 -21.54 6.77
CA GLY A 313 -27.98 -21.53 8.04
C GLY A 313 -26.54 -21.01 7.98
N GLU A 314 -26.08 -20.54 6.82
CA GLU A 314 -24.77 -19.88 6.70
C GLU A 314 -24.76 -18.50 7.38
N GLY A 315 -23.61 -18.11 7.95
CA GLY A 315 -23.44 -16.88 8.72
C GLY A 315 -23.64 -15.61 7.90
N GLY A 316 -23.71 -14.46 8.59
CA GLY A 316 -24.02 -13.18 7.96
C GLY A 316 -23.03 -12.74 6.87
N TRP A 317 -23.40 -11.82 5.98
CA TRP A 317 -22.48 -11.30 4.94
C TRP A 317 -21.21 -10.70 5.54
N CYS A 318 -21.33 -10.15 6.75
CA CYS A 318 -20.22 -9.58 7.50
C CYS A 318 -19.31 -10.62 8.22
N ALA A 319 -19.52 -11.93 8.02
CA ALA A 319 -18.66 -12.97 8.60
C ALA A 319 -17.34 -13.18 7.83
N GLY A 320 -17.18 -12.51 6.69
CA GLY A 320 -16.08 -12.72 5.74
C GLY A 320 -16.49 -13.69 4.64
N MET A 321 -16.05 -13.42 3.41
CA MET A 321 -16.33 -14.27 2.26
C MET A 321 -15.09 -15.03 1.80
N PRO A 322 -15.25 -16.28 1.31
CA PRO A 322 -14.16 -17.01 0.68
C PRO A 322 -13.55 -16.20 -0.46
N SER A 323 -12.23 -16.14 -0.49
CA SER A 323 -11.51 -15.47 -1.55
C SER A 323 -11.53 -16.27 -2.86
N PHE A 324 -11.27 -15.58 -3.96
CA PHE A 324 -11.01 -16.23 -5.25
C PHE A 324 -9.56 -16.68 -5.34
N ARG A 325 -9.38 -17.93 -5.76
CA ARG A 325 -8.10 -18.63 -5.81
C ARG A 325 -7.19 -18.05 -6.89
N LEU A 326 -5.89 -18.09 -6.65
CA LEU A 326 -4.88 -17.74 -7.64
C LEU A 326 -4.91 -18.74 -8.80
N GLN A 327 -4.83 -18.25 -10.03
CA GLN A 327 -4.75 -19.07 -11.24
C GLN A 327 -3.33 -19.62 -11.37
N MET A 328 -3.11 -20.80 -10.77
CA MET A 328 -1.84 -21.52 -10.79
C MET A 328 -1.71 -22.29 -12.12
N GLU A 329 -1.51 -21.56 -13.22
CA GLU A 329 -0.99 -22.11 -14.49
C GLU A 329 0.52 -21.90 -14.59
#